data_AF-R7S1D7-F1
#
_entry.id   AF-R7S1D7-F1
#
_cell.length_a   1.000
_cell.length_b   1.000
_cell.length_c   1.000
_cell.angle_alpha   90.00
_cell.angle_beta   90.00
_cell.angle_gamma   90.00
#
_symmetry.space_group_name_H-M   'P 1'
#
loop_
_entity.id
_entity.type
_entity.pdbx_description
1 polymer ?
#
loop_
_entity_poly.entity_id
_entity_poly.type
_entity_poly.pdbx_seq_one_letter_code
_entity_poly.pdbx_strand_id
1 'polypeptide(L)'
;MFNPESLCGHQRFALSGSPSTCALDVVIVPIPSILFILGSGVILLKSGRSLWHPQVAGGLPKWLHILYAALVFAAFGMGVLEIARDIAADFGVGLLPIDLIAVAFAFLLLAVKGRRRSSTISLLLVVYWALYAIVAVVKVARLHLLETENPTTMKNSNYPSSDLFLDNAVMLGLYISFTIFEMTQLFLVRGIEDKVIKFGAIPTKV
;
A
#
# COMPACT_ATOMS: atom_id res chain seq x y z
N MET A 1 -12.03 3.32 -25.49
CA MET A 1 -11.10 4.33 -26.03
C MET A 1 -10.47 5.04 -24.84
N PHE A 2 -9.23 4.69 -24.49
CA PHE A 2 -8.46 5.42 -23.48
C PHE A 2 -7.79 6.59 -24.20
N ASN A 3 -8.22 7.83 -23.91
CA ASN A 3 -7.54 9.01 -24.44
C ASN A 3 -6.22 9.16 -23.67
N PRO A 4 -5.06 9.25 -24.34
CA PRO A 4 -3.77 9.43 -23.66
C PRO A 4 -3.72 10.71 -22.81
N GLU A 5 -4.57 11.69 -23.12
CA GLU A 5 -4.76 12.94 -22.36
C GLU A 5 -5.33 12.74 -20.95
N SER A 6 -6.05 11.64 -20.68
CA SER A 6 -6.61 11.39 -19.33
C SER A 6 -5.59 10.75 -18.37
N LEU A 7 -4.48 10.23 -18.89
CA LEU A 7 -3.43 9.59 -18.08
C LEU A 7 -2.48 10.63 -17.47
N CYS A 8 -2.11 11.64 -18.26
CA CYS A 8 -1.31 12.78 -17.84
C CYS A 8 -2.05 14.06 -18.22
N GLY A 9 -2.65 14.75 -17.24
CA GLY A 9 -3.36 16.01 -17.51
C GLY A 9 -2.44 17.12 -18.02
N HIS A 10 -3.03 18.19 -18.57
CA HIS A 10 -2.30 19.27 -19.27
C HIS A 10 -1.35 20.10 -18.38
N GLN A 11 -1.46 20.00 -17.05
CA GLN A 11 -0.71 20.83 -16.09
C GLN A 11 0.45 20.09 -15.39
N ARG A 12 0.97 19.00 -15.95
CA ARG A 12 2.10 18.26 -15.36
C ARG A 12 3.45 18.89 -15.73
N PHE A 13 4.32 19.07 -14.73
CA PHE A 13 5.64 19.67 -14.89
C PHE A 13 6.73 18.60 -15.08
N ALA A 14 7.65 18.85 -16.00
CA ALA A 14 8.88 18.09 -16.11
C ALA A 14 9.94 18.67 -15.16
N LEU A 15 10.38 17.90 -14.17
CA LEU A 15 11.57 18.26 -13.39
C LEU A 15 12.80 17.72 -14.11
N SER A 16 13.83 18.56 -14.26
CA SER A 16 15.11 18.21 -14.88
C SER A 16 15.71 16.94 -14.25
N GLY A 17 16.12 15.98 -15.07
CA GLY A 17 16.89 14.80 -14.63
C GLY A 17 16.10 13.58 -14.14
N SER A 18 14.76 13.53 -14.24
CA SER A 18 14.01 12.27 -14.02
C SER A 18 12.61 12.31 -14.68
N PRO A 19 11.94 11.16 -14.87
CA PRO A 19 10.59 11.10 -15.44
C PRO A 19 9.65 12.16 -14.85
N SER A 20 8.74 12.66 -15.70
CA SER A 20 7.66 13.55 -15.25
C SER A 20 6.89 12.90 -14.11
N THR A 21 6.31 13.68 -13.21
CA THR A 21 5.51 13.15 -12.08
C THR A 21 4.42 12.19 -12.58
N CYS A 22 3.88 12.42 -13.78
CA CYS A 22 2.93 11.51 -14.40
C CYS A 22 3.55 10.16 -14.80
N ALA A 23 4.74 10.13 -15.40
CA ALA A 23 5.39 8.87 -15.75
C ALA A 23 5.69 8.03 -14.50
N LEU A 24 5.95 8.68 -13.37
CA LEU A 24 6.09 8.02 -12.08
C LEU A 24 4.77 7.38 -11.62
N ASP A 25 3.67 8.13 -11.62
CA ASP A 25 2.33 7.66 -11.21
C ASP A 25 1.73 6.61 -12.16
N VAL A 26 2.12 6.61 -13.44
CA VAL A 26 1.64 5.65 -14.45
C VAL A 26 2.48 4.38 -14.47
N VAL A 27 3.80 4.49 -14.37
CA VAL A 27 4.69 3.33 -14.61
C VAL A 27 5.19 2.72 -13.32
N ILE A 28 5.59 3.53 -12.35
CA ILE A 28 6.35 3.06 -11.18
C ILE A 28 5.42 2.76 -10.00
N VAL A 29 4.48 3.67 -9.72
CA VAL A 29 3.53 3.55 -8.60
C VAL A 29 2.67 2.28 -8.64
N PRO A 30 2.11 1.83 -9.77
CA PRO A 30 1.24 0.64 -9.77
C PRO A 30 1.99 -0.69 -9.69
N ILE A 31 3.33 -0.72 -9.82
CA ILE A 31 4.12 -1.96 -9.84
C ILE A 31 3.89 -2.81 -8.58
N PRO A 32 4.00 -2.27 -7.35
CA PRO A 32 3.79 -3.06 -6.13
C PRO A 32 2.37 -3.64 -6.08
N SER A 33 1.37 -2.87 -6.51
CA SER A 33 -0.03 -3.27 -6.54
C SER A 33 -0.29 -4.40 -7.54
N ILE A 34 0.27 -4.32 -8.74
CA ILE A 34 0.19 -5.38 -9.75
C ILE A 34 0.85 -6.67 -9.23
N LEU A 35 2.07 -6.56 -8.68
CA LEU A 35 2.79 -7.71 -8.12
C LEU A 35 2.02 -8.35 -6.96
N PHE A 36 1.41 -7.53 -6.11
CA PHE A 36 0.61 -7.99 -4.98
C PHE A 36 -0.65 -8.74 -5.43
N ILE A 37 -1.39 -8.19 -6.40
CA ILE A 37 -2.60 -8.83 -6.94
C ILE A 37 -2.23 -10.17 -7.61
N LEU A 38 -1.20 -10.19 -8.45
CA LEU A 38 -0.75 -11.40 -9.13
C LEU A 38 -0.25 -12.45 -8.12
N GLY A 39 0.59 -12.06 -7.16
CA GLY A 39 1.10 -12.94 -6.12
C GLY A 39 -0.02 -13.53 -5.27
N SER A 40 -1.00 -12.71 -4.88
CA SER A 40 -2.19 -13.14 -4.16
C SER A 40 -3.02 -14.13 -4.99
N GLY A 41 -3.25 -13.83 -6.27
CA GLY A 41 -3.98 -14.71 -7.18
C GLY A 41 -3.32 -16.08 -7.31
N VAL A 42 -2.01 -16.13 -7.50
CA VAL A 42 -1.25 -17.40 -7.56
C VAL A 42 -1.35 -18.19 -6.25
N ILE A 43 -1.26 -17.52 -5.10
CA ILE A 43 -1.39 -18.18 -3.79
C ILE A 43 -2.81 -18.74 -3.62
N LEU A 44 -3.85 -17.97 -3.95
CA LEU A 44 -5.24 -18.40 -3.85
C LEU A 44 -5.54 -19.58 -4.79
N LEU A 45 -5.05 -19.54 -6.03
CA LEU A 45 -5.21 -20.61 -7.00
C LEU A 45 -4.50 -21.90 -6.57
N LYS A 46 -3.23 -21.80 -6.11
CA LYS A 46 -2.48 -22.95 -5.60
C LYS A 46 -3.06 -23.52 -4.31
N SER A 47 -3.70 -22.69 -3.50
CA SER A 47 -4.36 -23.10 -2.26
C SER A 47 -5.74 -23.75 -2.51
N GLY A 48 -6.07 -24.09 -3.77
CA GLY A 48 -7.40 -24.39 -4.33
C GLY A 48 -8.39 -25.28 -3.58
N ARG A 49 -8.07 -25.89 -2.43
CA ARG A 49 -9.02 -26.46 -1.44
C ARG A 49 -8.53 -26.42 0.02
N SER A 50 -7.31 -25.94 0.29
CA SER A 50 -6.66 -25.96 1.62
C SER A 50 -6.58 -24.55 2.23
N LEU A 51 -7.70 -23.83 2.21
CA LEU A 51 -7.84 -22.58 2.97
C LEU A 51 -7.96 -22.82 4.50
N TRP A 52 -7.97 -24.10 4.90
CA TRP A 52 -8.30 -24.64 6.22
C TRP A 52 -7.10 -25.26 6.96
N HIS A 53 -5.85 -24.95 6.56
CA HIS A 53 -4.73 -25.32 7.43
C HIS A 53 -4.96 -24.71 8.82
N PRO A 54 -4.81 -25.51 9.90
CA PRO A 54 -5.11 -25.07 11.25
C PRO A 54 -4.30 -23.81 11.54
N GLN A 55 -5.02 -22.70 11.61
CA GLN A 55 -4.39 -21.42 11.77
C GLN A 55 -3.82 -21.35 13.18
N VAL A 56 -2.52 -21.13 13.27
CA VAL A 56 -1.84 -21.05 14.54
C VAL A 56 -2.34 -19.79 15.26
N ALA A 57 -2.98 -19.97 16.41
CA ALA A 57 -3.49 -18.89 17.22
C ALA A 57 -2.31 -18.18 17.92
N GLY A 58 -1.64 -17.29 17.20
CA GLY A 58 -0.64 -16.41 17.79
C GLY A 58 -0.28 -15.25 16.86
N GLY A 59 0.11 -14.13 17.47
CA GLY A 59 0.30 -12.86 16.79
C GLY A 59 0.01 -11.70 17.72
N LEU A 60 -0.03 -10.51 17.15
CA LEU A 60 -0.22 -9.25 17.87
C LEU A 60 -1.55 -9.21 18.66
N PRO A 61 -1.63 -8.39 19.73
CA PRO A 61 -2.85 -8.26 20.52
C PRO A 61 -4.02 -7.75 19.66
N LYS A 62 -5.26 -8.13 20.03
CA LYS A 62 -6.49 -7.84 19.25
C LYS A 62 -6.62 -6.35 18.92
N TRP A 63 -6.42 -5.49 19.93
CA TRP A 63 -6.56 -4.05 19.79
C TRP A 63 -5.60 -3.46 18.75
N LEU A 64 -4.35 -3.96 18.71
CA LEU A 64 -3.35 -3.47 17.77
C LEU A 64 -3.65 -3.92 16.35
N HIS A 65 -4.26 -5.11 16.17
CA HIS A 65 -4.73 -5.55 14.86
C HIS A 65 -5.94 -4.76 14.37
N ILE A 66 -6.86 -4.40 15.27
CA ILE A 66 -8.00 -3.50 14.95
C ILE A 66 -7.48 -2.13 14.55
N LEU A 67 -6.53 -1.57 15.31
CA LEU A 67 -5.88 -0.31 14.98
C LEU A 67 -5.21 -0.38 13.61
N TYR A 68 -4.47 -1.45 13.33
CA TYR A 68 -3.83 -1.65 12.03
C TYR A 68 -4.85 -1.71 10.89
N ALA A 69 -5.93 -2.49 11.03
CA ALA A 69 -7.00 -2.54 10.03
C ALA A 69 -7.66 -1.17 9.81
N ALA A 70 -7.89 -0.40 10.90
CA ALA A 70 -8.42 0.95 10.82
C ALA A 70 -7.46 1.91 10.08
N LEU A 71 -6.15 1.80 10.31
CA LEU A 71 -5.15 2.60 9.59
C LEU A 71 -5.08 2.23 8.11
N VAL A 72 -5.19 0.94 7.75
CA VAL A 72 -5.25 0.52 6.33
C VAL A 72 -6.53 1.05 5.67
N PHE A 73 -7.66 1.07 6.38
CA PHE A 73 -8.88 1.72 5.89
C PHE A 73 -8.71 3.23 5.73
N ALA A 74 -8.02 3.89 6.65
CA ALA A 74 -7.67 5.31 6.51
C ALA A 74 -6.75 5.56 5.31
N ALA A 75 -5.79 4.68 5.03
CA ALA A 75 -4.93 4.75 3.85
C ALA A 75 -5.73 4.60 2.55
N PHE A 76 -6.75 3.74 2.53
CA PHE A 76 -7.71 3.67 1.41
C PHE A 76 -8.44 5.00 1.23
N GLY A 77 -8.93 5.60 2.33
CA GLY A 77 -9.55 6.93 2.31
C GLY A 77 -8.62 8.02 1.77
N MET A 78 -7.35 8.03 2.18
CA MET A 78 -6.33 8.95 1.66
C MET A 78 -6.13 8.76 0.14
N GLY A 79 -6.11 7.52 -0.35
CA GLY A 79 -6.03 7.25 -1.79
C GLY A 79 -7.25 7.78 -2.57
N VAL A 80 -8.46 7.67 -2.01
CA VAL A 80 -9.66 8.28 -2.62
C VAL A 80 -9.55 9.80 -2.64
N LEU A 81 -9.08 10.42 -1.56
CA LEU A 81 -8.90 11.86 -1.46
C LEU A 81 -7.85 12.38 -2.46
N GLU A 82 -6.74 11.67 -2.61
CA GLU A 82 -5.71 11.99 -3.61
C GLU A 82 -6.30 11.98 -5.01
N ILE A 83 -7.00 10.90 -5.40
CA ILE A 83 -7.66 10.81 -6.72
C ILE A 83 -8.65 11.96 -6.92
N ALA A 84 -9.48 12.26 -5.93
CA ALA A 84 -10.47 13.33 -6.03
C ALA A 84 -9.80 14.71 -6.21
N ARG A 85 -8.71 14.98 -5.48
CA ARG A 85 -7.94 16.22 -5.59
C ARG A 85 -7.18 16.32 -6.91
N ASP A 86 -6.65 15.20 -7.42
CA ASP A 86 -5.98 15.14 -8.72
C ASP A 86 -6.96 15.39 -9.88
N ILE A 87 -8.20 14.90 -9.78
CA ILE A 87 -9.27 15.21 -10.74
C ILE A 87 -9.62 16.69 -10.66
N ALA A 88 -9.81 17.23 -9.45
CA ALA A 88 -10.17 18.64 -9.26
C ALA A 88 -9.10 19.64 -9.72
N ALA A 89 -7.85 19.19 -9.83
CA ALA A 89 -6.71 19.98 -10.31
C ALA A 89 -6.26 19.63 -11.74
N ASP A 90 -7.01 18.80 -12.47
CA ASP A 90 -6.69 18.36 -13.84
C ASP A 90 -5.26 17.78 -13.99
N PHE A 91 -4.76 17.11 -12.94
CA PHE A 91 -3.45 16.46 -12.97
C PHE A 91 -3.51 15.09 -13.66
N GLY A 92 -4.72 14.54 -13.88
CA GLY A 92 -4.91 13.21 -14.42
C GLY A 92 -4.67 12.14 -13.35
N VAL A 93 -5.46 11.07 -13.46
CA VAL A 93 -5.58 10.04 -12.41
C VAL A 93 -4.57 8.91 -12.59
N GLY A 94 -3.92 8.83 -13.76
CA GLY A 94 -2.92 7.78 -14.06
C GLY A 94 -3.45 6.37 -13.80
N LEU A 95 -2.64 5.54 -13.12
CA LEU A 95 -2.99 4.18 -12.70
C LEU A 95 -3.27 4.06 -11.19
N LEU A 96 -3.43 5.19 -10.48
CA LEU A 96 -3.82 5.25 -9.06
C LEU A 96 -5.03 4.38 -8.69
N PRO A 97 -6.06 4.19 -9.55
CA PRO A 97 -7.19 3.32 -9.22
C PRO A 97 -6.79 1.86 -9.00
N ILE A 98 -5.70 1.38 -9.64
CA ILE A 98 -5.17 0.03 -9.41
C ILE A 98 -4.63 -0.09 -7.98
N ASP A 99 -3.96 0.95 -7.50
CA ASP A 99 -3.45 0.98 -6.13
C ASP A 99 -4.58 0.98 -5.12
N LEU A 100 -5.66 1.73 -5.39
CA LEU A 100 -6.86 1.73 -4.58
C LEU A 100 -7.47 0.32 -4.47
N ILE A 101 -7.52 -0.42 -5.59
CA ILE A 101 -7.99 -1.81 -5.63
C ILE A 101 -7.05 -2.72 -4.81
N ALA A 102 -5.74 -2.56 -4.93
CA ALA A 102 -4.77 -3.37 -4.18
C ALA A 102 -4.86 -3.12 -2.67
N VAL A 103 -4.99 -1.86 -2.23
CA VAL A 103 -5.19 -1.52 -0.82
C VAL A 103 -6.52 -2.06 -0.30
N ALA A 104 -7.61 -1.93 -1.06
CA ALA A 104 -8.91 -2.51 -0.71
C ALA A 104 -8.83 -4.04 -0.58
N PHE A 105 -8.10 -4.70 -1.48
CA PHE A 105 -7.89 -6.13 -1.43
C PHE A 105 -7.01 -6.54 -0.24
N ALA A 106 -5.97 -5.78 0.09
CA ALA A 106 -5.18 -5.98 1.30
C ALA A 106 -6.07 -5.85 2.55
N PHE A 107 -6.91 -4.83 2.63
CA PHE A 107 -7.89 -4.66 3.72
C PHE A 107 -8.83 -5.86 3.82
N LEU A 108 -9.35 -6.35 2.70
CA LEU A 108 -10.22 -7.53 2.68
C LEU A 108 -9.49 -8.78 3.20
N LEU A 109 -8.23 -8.99 2.81
CA LEU A 109 -7.42 -10.09 3.34
C LEU A 109 -7.24 -9.98 4.85
N LEU A 110 -7.03 -8.76 5.37
CA LEU A 110 -6.95 -8.50 6.81
C LEU A 110 -8.28 -8.77 7.51
N ALA A 111 -9.40 -8.36 6.92
CA ALA A 111 -10.72 -8.59 7.50
C ALA A 111 -11.09 -10.08 7.55
N VAL A 112 -10.78 -10.83 6.48
CA VAL A 112 -11.14 -12.26 6.36
C VAL A 112 -10.21 -13.16 7.17
N LYS A 113 -8.88 -12.95 7.07
CA LYS A 113 -7.89 -13.82 7.74
C LYS A 113 -7.56 -13.35 9.16
N GLY A 114 -7.75 -12.06 9.44
CA GLY A 114 -7.46 -11.45 10.73
C GLY A 114 -6.04 -11.74 11.20
N ARG A 115 -5.92 -11.92 12.51
CA ARG A 115 -4.66 -12.26 13.20
C ARG A 115 -4.15 -13.67 12.93
N ARG A 116 -4.95 -14.52 12.31
CA ARG A 116 -4.70 -15.94 12.12
C ARG A 116 -4.15 -16.25 10.70
N ARG A 117 -3.67 -15.24 9.99
CA ARG A 117 -3.06 -15.39 8.67
C ARG A 117 -1.78 -16.22 8.70
N SER A 118 -1.49 -16.92 7.60
CA SER A 118 -0.27 -17.71 7.44
C SER A 118 0.97 -16.83 7.26
N SER A 119 2.15 -17.40 7.52
CA SER A 119 3.44 -16.77 7.24
C SER A 119 3.57 -16.31 5.78
N THR A 120 3.04 -17.07 4.83
CA THR A 120 3.02 -16.70 3.41
C THR A 120 2.22 -15.42 3.14
N ILE A 121 1.02 -15.28 3.73
CA ILE A 121 0.19 -14.08 3.54
C ILE A 121 0.86 -12.88 4.21
N SER A 122 1.41 -13.05 5.41
CA SER A 122 2.11 -11.96 6.09
C SER A 122 3.36 -11.53 5.31
N LEU A 123 4.13 -12.48 4.75
CA LEU A 123 5.27 -12.16 3.87
C LEU A 123 4.84 -11.39 2.63
N LEU A 124 3.73 -11.79 2.00
CA LEU A 124 3.20 -11.09 0.84
C LEU A 124 2.83 -9.64 1.17
N LEU A 125 2.18 -9.41 2.32
CA LEU A 125 1.84 -8.06 2.80
C LEU A 125 3.09 -7.25 3.15
N VAL A 126 4.11 -7.84 3.80
CA VAL A 126 5.40 -7.19 4.04
C VAL A 126 6.00 -6.68 2.74
N VAL A 127 6.12 -7.56 1.73
CA VAL A 127 6.74 -7.22 0.45
C VAL A 127 5.95 -6.12 -0.25
N TYR A 128 4.61 -6.23 -0.23
CA TYR A 128 3.73 -5.21 -0.79
C TYR A 128 3.95 -3.84 -0.15
N TRP A 129 3.82 -3.73 1.18
CA TRP A 129 3.97 -2.45 1.87
C TRP A 129 5.39 -1.88 1.76
N ALA A 130 6.42 -2.72 1.77
CA ALA A 130 7.80 -2.28 1.63
C ALA A 130 8.07 -1.69 0.24
N LEU A 131 7.64 -2.38 -0.82
CA LEU A 131 7.76 -1.88 -2.19
C LEU A 131 6.96 -0.59 -2.38
N TYR A 132 5.75 -0.52 -1.81
CA TYR A 132 4.90 0.66 -1.89
C TYR A 132 5.50 1.85 -1.13
N ALA A 133 6.10 1.62 0.05
CA ALA A 133 6.84 2.64 0.79
C ALA A 133 8.05 3.15 -0.01
N ILE A 134 8.82 2.28 -0.67
CA ILE A 134 9.97 2.69 -1.50
C ILE A 134 9.52 3.63 -2.61
N VAL A 135 8.45 3.28 -3.34
CA VAL A 135 7.96 4.15 -4.42
C VAL A 135 7.39 5.46 -3.85
N ALA A 136 6.67 5.41 -2.73
CA ALA A 136 6.17 6.59 -2.04
C ALA A 136 7.30 7.53 -1.58
N VAL A 137 8.46 7.00 -1.13
CA VAL A 137 9.64 7.83 -0.82
C VAL A 137 10.09 8.61 -2.05
N VAL A 138 10.19 7.95 -3.21
CA VAL A 138 10.59 8.62 -4.46
C VAL A 138 9.57 9.71 -4.82
N LYS A 139 8.27 9.41 -4.72
CA LYS A 139 7.19 10.37 -5.00
C LYS A 139 7.28 11.59 -4.07
N VAL A 140 7.38 11.38 -2.76
CA VAL A 140 7.50 12.46 -1.76
C VAL A 140 8.76 13.29 -1.98
N ALA A 141 9.90 12.67 -2.27
CA ALA A 141 11.14 13.40 -2.55
C ALA A 141 11.01 14.33 -3.77
N ARG A 142 10.30 13.88 -4.82
CA ARG A 142 10.07 14.69 -6.03
C ARG A 142 9.05 15.80 -5.79
N LEU A 143 8.01 15.54 -5.00
CA LEU A 143 7.04 16.56 -4.59
C LEU A 143 7.68 17.64 -3.71
N HIS A 144 8.61 17.25 -2.83
CA HIS A 144 9.37 18.22 -2.04
C HIS A 144 10.22 19.13 -2.94
N LEU A 145 10.92 18.56 -3.94
CA LEU A 145 11.66 19.37 -4.92
C LEU A 145 10.73 20.33 -5.68
N LEU A 146 9.56 19.85 -6.12
CA LEU A 146 8.58 20.68 -6.80
C LEU A 146 8.08 21.84 -5.93
N GLU A 147 7.83 21.58 -4.65
CA GLU A 147 7.46 22.61 -3.67
C GLU A 147 8.57 23.66 -3.50
N THR A 148 9.84 23.24 -3.46
CA THR A 148 10.97 24.16 -3.30
C THR A 148 11.29 24.98 -4.54
N GLU A 149 11.19 24.39 -5.75
CA GLU A 149 11.56 25.05 -7.00
C GLU A 149 10.44 25.94 -7.56
N ASN A 150 9.16 25.58 -7.31
CA ASN A 150 8.01 26.26 -7.89
C ASN A 150 6.83 26.42 -6.89
N PRO A 151 7.04 27.06 -5.73
CA PRO A 151 6.02 27.15 -4.67
C PRO A 151 4.76 27.95 -5.09
N THR A 152 4.87 28.84 -6.08
CA THR A 152 3.77 29.71 -6.53
C THR A 152 2.96 29.12 -7.68
N THR A 153 3.49 28.16 -8.43
CA THR A 153 2.85 27.62 -9.64
C THR A 153 1.61 26.78 -9.30
N MET A 154 1.47 26.31 -8.05
CA MET A 154 0.29 25.60 -7.54
C MET A 154 -0.52 26.39 -6.49
N LYS A 155 -0.11 27.61 -6.10
CA LYS A 155 -0.79 28.38 -5.05
C LYS A 155 -2.19 28.86 -5.46
N ASN A 156 -2.46 28.90 -6.76
CA ASN A 156 -3.77 29.20 -7.35
C ASN A 156 -4.48 27.95 -7.91
N SER A 157 -3.96 26.75 -7.66
CA SER A 157 -4.60 25.49 -8.01
C SER A 157 -5.61 25.08 -6.94
N ASN A 158 -6.61 24.28 -7.32
CA ASN A 158 -7.52 23.61 -6.38
C ASN A 158 -6.81 22.56 -5.51
N TYR A 159 -5.55 22.24 -5.81
CA TYR A 159 -4.69 21.36 -5.03
C TYR A 159 -3.29 21.96 -4.89
N PRO A 160 -3.05 22.77 -3.83
CA PRO A 160 -1.76 23.41 -3.58
C PRO A 160 -0.63 22.39 -3.39
N SER A 161 0.59 22.75 -3.78
CA SER A 161 1.77 21.88 -3.66
C SER A 161 2.06 21.45 -2.22
N SER A 162 1.76 22.30 -1.23
CA SER A 162 1.89 21.98 0.18
C SER A 162 0.97 20.83 0.62
N ASP A 163 -0.28 20.85 0.14
CA ASP A 163 -1.29 19.84 0.48
C ASP A 163 -0.95 18.53 -0.24
N LEU A 164 -0.54 18.64 -1.52
CA LEU A 164 -0.06 17.50 -2.31
C LEU A 164 1.14 16.80 -1.66
N PHE A 165 2.11 17.57 -1.17
CA PHE A 165 3.25 17.05 -0.44
C PHE A 165 2.82 16.41 0.89
N LEU A 166 2.00 17.10 1.69
CA LEU A 166 1.56 16.63 3.00
C LEU A 166 0.77 15.32 2.91
N ASP A 167 -0.20 15.22 2.00
CA ASP A 167 -1.01 14.03 1.82
C ASP A 167 -0.14 12.81 1.47
N ASN A 168 0.80 12.99 0.53
CA ASN A 168 1.74 11.96 0.11
C ASN A 168 2.74 11.58 1.21
N ALA A 169 3.20 12.55 2.01
CA ALA A 169 4.07 12.29 3.16
C ALA A 169 3.35 11.50 4.26
N VAL A 170 2.08 11.78 4.52
CA VAL A 170 1.25 11.01 5.46
C VAL A 170 1.07 9.58 4.97
N MET A 171 0.77 9.39 3.67
CA MET A 171 0.67 8.05 3.07
C MET A 171 1.97 7.26 3.19
N LEU A 172 3.12 7.90 2.93
CA LEU A 172 4.44 7.29 3.14
C LEU A 172 4.62 6.82 4.60
N GLY A 173 4.28 7.66 5.58
CA GLY A 173 4.34 7.31 6.99
C GLY A 173 3.47 6.10 7.35
N LEU A 174 2.27 6.00 6.76
CA LEU A 174 1.40 4.83 6.89
C LEU A 174 2.05 3.57 6.31
N TYR A 175 2.60 3.62 5.10
CA TYR A 175 3.21 2.43 4.47
C TYR A 175 4.45 1.91 5.20
N ILE A 176 5.27 2.82 5.75
CA ILE A 176 6.39 2.44 6.63
C ILE A 176 5.84 1.74 7.89
N SER A 177 4.82 2.33 8.52
CA SER A 177 4.19 1.75 9.71
C SER A 177 3.60 0.37 9.45
N PHE A 178 2.96 0.19 8.28
CA PHE A 178 2.40 -1.10 7.86
C PHE A 178 3.49 -2.14 7.62
N THR A 179 4.61 -1.73 7.02
CA THR A 179 5.77 -2.60 6.83
C THR A 179 6.31 -3.11 8.16
N ILE A 180 6.50 -2.23 9.14
CA ILE A 180 6.99 -2.60 10.48
C ILE A 180 5.99 -3.53 11.18
N PHE A 181 4.70 -3.23 11.09
CA PHE A 181 3.65 -4.05 11.69
C PHE A 181 3.63 -5.46 11.10
N GLU A 182 3.64 -5.57 9.77
CA GLU A 182 3.62 -6.85 9.05
C GLU A 182 4.90 -7.65 9.26
N MET A 183 6.07 -7.00 9.32
CA MET A 183 7.32 -7.65 9.68
C MET A 183 7.26 -8.26 11.08
N THR A 184 6.76 -7.49 12.05
CA THR A 184 6.59 -7.96 13.42
C THR A 184 5.64 -9.16 13.49
N GLN A 185 4.50 -9.10 12.81
CA GLN A 185 3.57 -10.23 12.75
C GLN A 185 4.22 -11.44 12.07
N LEU A 186 4.95 -11.26 10.97
CA LEU A 186 5.62 -12.34 10.25
C LEU A 186 6.62 -13.08 11.15
N PHE A 187 7.45 -12.34 11.90
CA PHE A 187 8.38 -12.94 12.85
C PHE A 187 7.67 -13.71 13.96
N LEU A 188 6.57 -13.17 14.49
CA LEU A 188 5.77 -13.87 15.51
C LEU A 188 5.16 -15.16 14.96
N VAL A 189 4.56 -15.13 13.77
CA VAL A 189 3.93 -16.30 13.15
C VAL A 189 4.98 -17.39 12.86
N ARG A 190 6.11 -17.02 12.23
CA ARG A 190 7.21 -17.97 11.96
C ARG A 190 7.79 -18.59 13.23
N GLY A 191 8.00 -17.77 14.26
CA GLY A 191 8.51 -18.25 15.53
C GLY A 191 7.58 -19.26 16.22
N ILE A 192 6.28 -19.20 15.96
CA ILE A 192 5.34 -20.22 16.46
C ILE A 192 5.33 -21.44 15.55
N GLU A 193 5.33 -21.27 14.22
CA GLU A 193 5.42 -22.37 13.25
C GLU A 193 6.66 -23.25 13.56
N ASP A 194 7.82 -22.65 13.80
CA ASP A 194 9.05 -23.36 14.16
C ASP A 194 8.92 -24.16 15.47
N LYS A 195 8.20 -23.63 16.46
CA LYS A 195 7.96 -24.33 17.73
C LYS A 195 7.02 -25.51 17.57
N VAL A 196 5.95 -25.35 16.78
CA VAL A 196 5.01 -26.44 16.48
C VAL A 196 5.73 -27.58 15.76
N ILE A 197 6.58 -27.26 14.77
CA ILE A 197 7.37 -28.24 14.02
C ILE A 197 8.37 -28.96 14.95
N LYS A 198 9.10 -28.21 15.79
CA LYS A 198 10.14 -28.79 16.65
C LYS A 198 9.60 -29.62 17.81
N PHE A 199 8.46 -29.23 18.40
CA PHE A 199 7.99 -29.81 19.65
C PHE A 199 6.70 -30.63 19.51
N GLY A 200 6.10 -30.71 18.31
CA GLY A 200 4.83 -31.41 18.08
C GLY A 200 3.66 -30.84 18.90
N ALA A 201 3.87 -29.72 19.60
CA ALA A 201 2.92 -29.14 20.51
C ALA A 201 1.90 -28.37 19.67
N ILE A 202 0.71 -28.95 19.50
CA ILE A 202 -0.47 -28.17 19.13
C ILE A 202 -0.72 -27.24 20.33
N PRO A 203 -0.60 -25.91 20.20
CA PRO A 203 -0.97 -25.02 21.27
C PRO A 203 -2.49 -25.06 21.40
N THR A 204 -3.00 -26.01 22.19
CA THR A 204 -4.35 -25.98 22.72
C THR A 204 -4.38 -24.93 23.83
N LYS A 205 -5.09 -23.83 23.60
CA LYS A 205 -5.65 -22.98 24.65
C LYS A 205 -7.09 -22.68 24.19
N VAL A 206 -8.13 -23.25 24.81
CA VAL A 206 -8.75 -22.81 26.09
C VAL A 206 -8.91 -21.30 26.13
#